data_AF-A0A7D4BU14-F1
#
_entry.id   AF-A0A7D4BU14-F1
#
_cell.length_a   1.000
_cell.length_b   1.000
_cell.length_c   1.000
_cell.angle_alpha   90.00
_cell.angle_beta   90.00
_cell.angle_gamma   90.00
#
_symmetry.space_group_name_H-M   'P 1'
#
loop_
_entity.id
_entity.type
_entity.pdbx_description
1 polymer ?
#
loop_
_entity_poly.entity_id
_entity_poly.type
_entity_poly.pdbx_seq_one_letter_code
_entity_poly.pdbx_strand_id
1 'polypeptide(L)'
;MLATGASAGTFSATPTGLTLDPATGTITPSNSAAGTYTVTNTVAASGSCSAATATTTVTITAPPKANIGYGATSYCTTTAGTVPLGIGTGSTRGTITVNPATGLTIDASGTITPSTSMPGTYFITNTVAASGGCAAVTGGTTVTIAAPATAAFSYPAAPNCTSTSGTVSPTLATGPQRARLLRQPV
;
A
#
# COMPACT_ATOMS: atom_id res chain seq x y z
N MET A 1 -8.96 -33.27 -13.19
CA MET A 1 -9.73 -34.44 -13.69
C MET A 1 -8.83 -35.65 -13.60
N LEU A 2 -9.35 -36.78 -13.09
CA LEU A 2 -8.62 -38.05 -13.08
C LEU A 2 -8.39 -38.51 -14.53
N ALA A 3 -7.23 -39.12 -14.80
CA ALA A 3 -6.95 -39.68 -16.12
C ALA A 3 -7.96 -40.77 -16.49
N THR A 4 -8.22 -40.95 -17.78
CA THR A 4 -9.08 -42.00 -18.30
C THR A 4 -8.59 -43.38 -17.83
N GLY A 5 -9.39 -44.07 -17.01
CA GLY A 5 -9.05 -45.37 -16.41
C GLY A 5 -8.55 -45.33 -14.96
N ALA A 6 -8.45 -44.15 -14.33
CA ALA A 6 -8.08 -44.05 -12.92
C ALA A 6 -9.30 -44.18 -11.99
N SER A 7 -9.16 -45.03 -10.97
CA SER A 7 -10.14 -45.15 -9.88
C SER A 7 -9.89 -44.07 -8.82
N ALA A 8 -10.97 -43.48 -8.30
CA ALA A 8 -10.89 -42.65 -7.12
C ALA A 8 -10.55 -43.54 -5.91
N GLY A 9 -9.44 -43.23 -5.24
CA GLY A 9 -9.06 -43.81 -3.97
C GLY A 9 -9.17 -42.77 -2.86
N THR A 10 -8.35 -42.90 -1.82
CA THR A 10 -8.20 -41.87 -0.80
C THR A 10 -7.10 -40.90 -1.22
N PHE A 11 -7.45 -39.62 -1.33
CA PHE A 11 -6.51 -38.56 -1.61
C PHE A 11 -5.92 -37.99 -0.32
N SER A 12 -4.62 -37.73 -0.32
CA SER A 12 -3.89 -37.09 0.77
C SER A 12 -2.84 -36.12 0.22
N ALA A 13 -2.40 -35.16 1.03
CA ALA A 13 -1.40 -34.19 0.62
C ALA A 13 -0.34 -33.99 1.70
N THR A 14 0.92 -33.89 1.28
CA THR A 14 2.05 -33.58 2.16
C THR A 14 2.88 -32.44 1.56
N PRO A 15 3.33 -31.45 2.37
CA PRO A 15 3.07 -31.25 3.80
C PRO A 15 1.61 -30.84 4.12
N THR A 16 1.25 -30.76 5.39
CA THR A 16 -0.07 -30.26 5.81
C THR A 16 -0.25 -28.79 5.42
N GLY A 17 -1.50 -28.36 5.20
CA GLY A 17 -1.83 -26.98 4.81
C GLY A 17 -2.43 -26.82 3.41
N LEU A 18 -2.53 -27.91 2.63
CA LEU A 18 -3.37 -27.97 1.43
C LEU A 18 -4.78 -28.41 1.81
N THR A 19 -5.79 -27.60 1.47
CA THR A 19 -7.20 -27.99 1.61
C THR A 19 -7.58 -28.86 0.42
N LEU A 20 -7.68 -30.16 0.65
CA LEU A 20 -8.05 -31.17 -0.35
C LEU A 20 -9.15 -32.09 0.21
N ASP A 21 -10.17 -32.33 -0.61
CA ASP A 21 -11.20 -33.34 -0.33
C ASP A 21 -10.61 -34.75 -0.54
N PRO A 22 -10.54 -35.59 0.51
CA PRO A 22 -9.93 -36.92 0.42
C PRO A 22 -10.73 -37.92 -0.43
N ALA A 23 -12.00 -37.66 -0.74
CA ALA A 23 -12.84 -38.56 -1.54
C ALA A 23 -12.83 -38.19 -3.03
N THR A 24 -12.80 -36.89 -3.34
CA THR A 24 -12.87 -36.39 -4.72
C THR A 24 -11.53 -35.91 -5.29
N GLY A 25 -10.55 -35.64 -4.42
CA GLY A 25 -9.28 -35.02 -4.80
C GLY A 25 -9.41 -33.53 -5.14
N THR A 26 -10.57 -32.90 -4.85
CA THR A 26 -10.81 -31.49 -5.13
C THR A 26 -9.97 -30.61 -4.21
N ILE A 27 -9.21 -29.68 -4.78
CA ILE A 27 -8.36 -28.74 -4.04
C ILE A 27 -9.08 -27.40 -3.93
N THR A 28 -9.03 -26.77 -2.75
CA THR A 28 -9.52 -25.41 -2.52
C THR A 28 -8.34 -24.47 -2.24
N PRO A 29 -7.80 -23.78 -3.27
CA PRO A 29 -6.59 -22.96 -3.13
C PRO A 29 -6.75 -21.80 -2.14
N SER A 30 -7.94 -21.20 -2.04
CA SER A 30 -8.23 -20.06 -1.15
C SER A 30 -8.05 -20.36 0.33
N ASN A 31 -8.13 -21.63 0.72
CA ASN A 31 -7.96 -22.10 2.10
C ASN A 31 -6.63 -22.85 2.29
N SER A 32 -5.77 -22.84 1.28
CA SER A 32 -4.48 -23.53 1.30
C SER A 32 -3.36 -22.53 1.57
N ALA A 33 -2.34 -22.96 2.31
CA ALA A 33 -1.12 -22.17 2.45
C ALA A 33 -0.32 -22.21 1.13
N ALA A 34 0.47 -21.16 0.89
CA ALA A 34 1.36 -21.14 -0.26
C ALA A 34 2.52 -22.13 -0.05
N GLY A 35 2.85 -22.89 -1.10
CA GLY A 35 3.87 -23.92 -1.05
C GLY A 35 3.69 -24.97 -2.13
N THR A 36 4.63 -25.91 -2.18
CA THR A 36 4.57 -27.08 -3.05
C THR A 36 4.09 -28.27 -2.24
N TYR A 37 3.08 -28.96 -2.75
CA TYR A 37 2.44 -30.11 -2.13
C TYR A 37 2.54 -31.33 -3.04
N THR A 38 2.77 -32.49 -2.45
CA THR A 38 2.66 -33.78 -3.14
C THR A 38 1.30 -34.37 -2.78
N VAL A 39 0.40 -34.42 -3.76
CA VAL A 39 -0.90 -35.07 -3.65
C VAL A 39 -0.74 -36.54 -4.01
N THR A 40 -1.19 -37.42 -3.13
CA THR A 40 -1.16 -38.88 -3.30
C THR A 40 -2.58 -39.41 -3.38
N ASN A 41 -2.91 -40.12 -4.45
CA ASN A 41 -4.12 -40.92 -4.58
C ASN A 41 -3.78 -42.38 -4.25
N THR A 42 -4.42 -42.94 -3.23
CA THR A 42 -4.25 -44.33 -2.80
C THR A 42 -5.51 -45.12 -3.06
N VAL A 43 -5.48 -46.00 -4.05
CA VAL A 43 -6.57 -46.95 -4.32
C VAL A 43 -6.32 -48.20 -3.48
N ALA A 44 -7.26 -48.50 -2.58
CA ALA A 44 -7.16 -49.66 -1.70
C ALA A 44 -7.18 -50.97 -2.51
N ALA A 45 -6.51 -52.01 -1.97
CA ALA A 45 -6.56 -53.35 -2.54
C ALA A 45 -8.00 -53.86 -2.58
N SER A 46 -8.38 -54.54 -3.66
CA SER A 46 -9.70 -55.17 -3.79
C SER A 46 -9.56 -56.54 -4.45
N GLY A 47 -10.14 -57.57 -3.82
CA GLY A 47 -9.98 -58.95 -4.25
C GLY A 47 -8.51 -59.36 -4.32
N SER A 48 -8.08 -59.85 -5.49
CA SER A 48 -6.70 -60.29 -5.75
C SER A 48 -5.77 -59.15 -6.19
N CYS A 49 -6.28 -57.92 -6.35
CA CYS A 49 -5.50 -56.78 -6.81
C CYS A 49 -4.88 -56.02 -5.64
N SER A 50 -3.57 -55.81 -5.68
CA SER A 50 -2.84 -55.01 -4.69
C SER A 50 -3.25 -53.54 -4.72
N ALA A 51 -3.00 -52.83 -3.63
CA ALA A 51 -3.21 -51.38 -3.57
C ALA A 51 -2.29 -50.67 -4.57
N ALA A 52 -2.81 -49.61 -5.18
CA ALA A 52 -2.07 -48.79 -6.13
C ALA A 52 -1.99 -47.36 -5.61
N THR A 53 -0.84 -46.70 -5.82
CA THR A 53 -0.65 -45.31 -5.46
C THR A 53 -0.16 -44.51 -6.66
N ALA A 54 -0.65 -43.28 -6.78
CA ALA A 54 -0.20 -42.33 -7.77
C ALA A 54 0.04 -40.98 -7.09
N THR A 55 1.12 -40.30 -7.44
CA THR A 55 1.49 -39.00 -6.87
C THR A 55 1.53 -37.91 -7.94
N THR A 56 1.26 -36.68 -7.54
CA THR A 56 1.36 -35.49 -8.38
C THR A 56 1.76 -34.30 -7.53
N THR A 57 2.55 -33.41 -8.10
CA THR A 57 2.95 -32.16 -7.45
C THR A 57 1.97 -31.05 -7.79
N VAL A 58 1.57 -30.28 -6.77
CA VAL A 58 0.71 -29.11 -6.90
C VAL A 58 1.40 -27.94 -6.20
N THR A 59 1.54 -26.82 -6.90
CA THR A 59 2.11 -25.60 -6.33
C THR A 59 1.00 -24.58 -6.09
N ILE A 60 0.86 -24.14 -4.85
CA ILE A 60 -0.02 -23.05 -4.45
C ILE A 60 0.83 -21.78 -4.31
N THR A 61 0.56 -20.78 -5.12
CA THR A 61 1.26 -19.49 -5.08
C THR A 61 0.51 -18.49 -4.21
N ALA A 62 1.24 -17.76 -3.36
CA ALA A 62 0.65 -16.68 -2.57
C ALA A 62 0.26 -15.51 -3.49
N PRO A 63 -0.91 -14.87 -3.28
CA PRO A 63 -1.25 -13.67 -4.02
C PRO A 63 -0.23 -12.56 -3.75
N PRO A 64 0.14 -11.76 -4.77
CA PRO A 64 1.06 -10.64 -4.58
C PRO A 64 0.45 -9.62 -3.61
N LYS A 65 1.30 -8.96 -2.82
CA LYS A 65 0.92 -7.82 -1.99
C LYS A 65 1.51 -6.55 -2.58
N ALA A 66 0.72 -5.48 -2.60
CA ALA A 66 1.09 -4.20 -3.20
C ALA A 66 1.11 -3.05 -2.17
N ASN A 67 1.27 -3.36 -0.88
CA ASN A 67 1.24 -2.35 0.17
C ASN A 67 2.47 -1.43 0.09
N ILE A 68 2.21 -0.12 0.07
CA ILE A 68 3.19 0.94 -0.01
C ILE A 68 2.84 2.05 0.98
N GLY A 69 3.83 2.82 1.42
CA GLY A 69 3.61 3.94 2.32
C GLY A 69 4.82 4.86 2.44
N TYR A 70 4.58 6.06 2.94
CA TYR A 70 5.63 7.00 3.32
C TYR A 70 5.71 7.08 4.85
N GLY A 71 6.84 7.57 5.36
CA GLY A 71 7.02 7.74 6.81
C GLY A 71 6.05 8.75 7.45
N ALA A 72 5.49 9.67 6.65
CA ALA A 72 4.46 10.61 7.04
C ALA A 72 3.40 10.76 5.94
N THR A 73 2.20 11.18 6.31
CA THR A 73 1.09 11.45 5.38
C THR A 73 1.12 12.88 4.81
N SER A 74 1.92 13.77 5.39
CA SER A 74 2.07 15.15 4.94
C SER A 74 3.52 15.61 5.01
N TYR A 75 3.96 16.35 3.99
CA TYR A 75 5.28 16.97 3.89
C TYR A 75 5.15 18.45 3.54
N CYS A 76 6.11 19.27 3.95
CA CYS A 76 6.14 20.68 3.57
C CYS A 76 7.03 20.88 2.33
N THR A 77 6.76 21.90 1.52
CA THR A 77 7.67 22.29 0.43
C THR A 77 9.03 22.80 0.92
N THR A 78 9.18 23.04 2.24
CA THR A 78 10.48 23.35 2.86
C THR A 78 11.26 22.11 3.27
N THR A 79 10.69 20.91 3.18
CA THR A 79 11.38 19.65 3.48
C THR A 79 12.47 19.42 2.44
N ALA A 80 13.72 19.54 2.87
CA ALA A 80 14.89 19.27 2.03
C ALA A 80 15.13 17.77 1.87
N GLY A 81 15.58 17.37 0.68
CA GLY A 81 15.92 15.98 0.37
C GLY A 81 14.79 15.19 -0.29
N THR A 82 15.05 13.90 -0.45
CA THR A 82 14.11 12.95 -1.04
C THR A 82 13.48 12.08 0.04
N VAL A 83 12.23 11.69 -0.17
CA VAL A 83 11.49 10.79 0.72
C VAL A 83 11.23 9.49 -0.05
N PRO A 84 11.89 8.39 0.33
CA PRO A 84 11.72 7.11 -0.36
C PRO A 84 10.35 6.50 -0.09
N LEU A 85 9.82 5.78 -1.09
CA LEU A 85 8.61 4.98 -0.92
C LEU A 85 8.93 3.70 -0.14
N GLY A 86 8.29 3.52 1.01
CA GLY A 86 8.35 2.29 1.78
C GLY A 86 7.50 1.20 1.13
N ILE A 87 8.05 -0.02 1.05
CA ILE A 87 7.32 -1.21 0.64
C ILE A 87 6.96 -2.01 1.90
N GLY A 88 5.68 -2.34 2.07
CA GLY A 88 5.21 -3.13 3.20
C GLY A 88 5.81 -4.53 3.22
N THR A 89 5.82 -5.17 4.40
CA THR A 89 6.35 -6.53 4.56
C THR A 89 5.64 -7.51 3.62
N GLY A 90 6.42 -8.32 2.90
CA GLY A 90 5.91 -9.27 1.91
C GLY A 90 5.27 -8.64 0.67
N SER A 91 5.39 -7.32 0.48
CA SER A 91 4.93 -6.64 -0.74
C SER A 91 6.02 -6.54 -1.79
N THR A 92 5.59 -6.46 -3.05
CA THR A 92 6.49 -6.29 -4.19
C THR A 92 6.26 -4.92 -4.80
N ARG A 93 7.34 -4.29 -5.27
CA ARG A 93 7.25 -3.06 -6.05
C ARG A 93 6.91 -3.43 -7.48
N GLY A 94 5.80 -2.92 -7.96
CA GLY A 94 5.36 -2.99 -9.34
C GLY A 94 5.45 -1.64 -10.02
N THR A 95 4.47 -1.34 -10.87
CA THR A 95 4.39 -0.06 -11.57
C THR A 95 3.84 1.01 -10.64
N ILE A 96 4.63 2.06 -10.42
CA ILE A 96 4.20 3.23 -9.64
C ILE A 96 3.53 4.24 -10.57
N THR A 97 2.35 4.70 -10.18
CA THR A 97 1.61 5.78 -10.85
C THR A 97 1.14 6.79 -9.81
N VAL A 98 0.96 8.05 -10.22
CA VAL A 98 0.51 9.11 -9.33
C VAL A 98 -0.66 9.87 -9.95
N ASN A 99 -1.62 10.25 -9.11
CA ASN A 99 -2.74 11.11 -9.47
C ASN A 99 -2.84 12.29 -8.49
N PRO A 100 -2.83 13.56 -8.96
CA PRO A 100 -2.61 13.99 -10.34
C PRO A 100 -1.20 13.64 -10.85
N ALA A 101 -1.08 13.38 -12.15
CA ALA A 101 0.18 12.97 -12.80
C ALA A 101 1.24 14.08 -12.83
N THR A 102 0.82 15.33 -12.64
CA THR A 102 1.67 16.52 -12.65
C THR A 102 1.62 17.21 -11.29
N GLY A 103 2.69 17.94 -10.94
CA GLY A 103 2.78 18.71 -9.70
C GLY A 103 3.58 18.01 -8.61
N LEU A 104 3.60 16.67 -8.56
CA LEU A 104 4.49 15.92 -7.68
C LEU A 104 5.79 15.57 -8.40
N THR A 105 6.93 15.91 -7.80
CA THR A 105 8.22 15.37 -8.24
C THR A 105 8.37 13.98 -7.63
N ILE A 106 8.25 12.94 -8.46
CA ILE A 106 8.36 11.53 -8.07
C ILE A 106 9.19 10.76 -9.11
N ASP A 107 10.05 9.86 -8.67
CA ASP A 107 10.81 8.97 -9.57
C ASP A 107 10.08 7.65 -9.85
N ALA A 108 10.65 6.81 -10.73
CA ALA A 108 10.07 5.51 -11.08
C ALA A 108 10.03 4.51 -9.89
N SER A 109 10.81 4.74 -8.84
CA SER A 109 10.80 3.94 -7.61
C SER A 109 9.73 4.38 -6.62
N GLY A 110 9.10 5.53 -6.86
CA GLY A 110 8.13 6.18 -5.98
C GLY A 110 8.75 7.16 -4.98
N THR A 111 10.04 7.45 -5.07
CA THR A 111 10.71 8.43 -4.21
C THR A 111 10.25 9.83 -4.59
N ILE A 112 9.78 10.60 -3.61
CA ILE A 112 9.26 11.97 -3.81
C ILE A 112 10.27 13.02 -3.37
N THR A 113 10.23 14.18 -4.02
CA THR A 113 10.99 15.38 -3.62
C THR A 113 10.02 16.50 -3.26
N PRO A 114 9.67 16.68 -1.97
CA PRO A 114 8.68 17.67 -1.55
C PRO A 114 9.05 19.11 -1.92
N SER A 115 10.35 19.44 -1.91
CA SER A 115 10.83 20.81 -2.16
C SER A 115 10.62 21.33 -3.57
N THR A 116 10.55 20.43 -4.55
CA THR A 116 10.28 20.76 -5.96
C THR A 116 8.84 20.44 -6.37
N SER A 117 8.00 20.03 -5.41
CA SER A 117 6.61 19.65 -5.66
C SER A 117 5.66 20.80 -5.36
N MET A 118 4.54 20.84 -6.08
CA MET A 118 3.46 21.79 -5.85
C MET A 118 2.62 21.35 -4.63
N PRO A 119 2.15 22.29 -3.80
CA PRO A 119 1.20 21.98 -2.74
C PRO A 119 -0.08 21.34 -3.29
N GLY A 120 -0.52 20.27 -2.65
CA GLY A 120 -1.67 19.48 -3.10
C GLY A 120 -1.68 18.07 -2.49
N THR A 121 -2.77 17.35 -2.70
CA THR A 121 -2.89 15.95 -2.29
C THR A 121 -2.69 15.05 -3.50
N TYR A 122 -1.80 14.08 -3.36
CA TYR A 122 -1.44 13.12 -4.39
C TYR A 122 -1.74 11.71 -3.92
N PHE A 123 -2.32 10.91 -4.82
CA PHE A 123 -2.56 9.48 -4.61
C PHE A 123 -1.53 8.69 -5.41
N ILE A 124 -0.64 8.00 -4.70
CA ILE A 124 0.39 7.15 -5.29
C ILE A 124 -0.15 5.72 -5.29
N THR A 125 -0.09 5.08 -6.44
CA THR A 125 -0.59 3.74 -6.67
C THR A 125 0.57 2.83 -7.08
N ASN A 126 0.69 1.68 -6.42
CA ASN A 126 1.59 0.59 -6.79
C ASN A 126 0.76 -0.57 -7.35
N THR A 127 0.96 -0.87 -8.63
CA THR A 127 0.30 -1.99 -9.32
C THR A 127 1.28 -3.12 -9.54
N VAL A 128 1.08 -4.23 -8.84
CA VAL A 128 1.87 -5.46 -9.01
C VAL A 128 1.17 -6.34 -10.05
N ALA A 129 1.88 -6.67 -11.12
CA ALA A 129 1.36 -7.50 -12.21
C ALA A 129 0.97 -8.91 -11.73
N ALA A 130 0.07 -9.56 -12.48
CA ALA A 130 -0.30 -10.95 -12.28
C ALA A 130 0.94 -11.86 -12.37
N SER A 131 1.06 -12.82 -11.46
CA SER A 131 2.16 -13.77 -11.42
C SER A 131 1.71 -15.09 -10.80
N GLY A 132 2.23 -16.21 -11.30
CA GLY A 132 1.96 -17.55 -10.76
C GLY A 132 0.48 -17.94 -10.72
N GLY A 133 -0.32 -17.48 -11.69
CA GLY A 133 -1.76 -17.73 -11.74
C GLY A 133 -2.60 -16.85 -10.79
N CYS A 134 -1.97 -15.97 -10.00
CA CYS A 134 -2.66 -14.95 -9.23
C CYS A 134 -2.93 -13.71 -10.08
N ALA A 135 -4.10 -13.10 -9.89
CA ALA A 135 -4.47 -11.83 -10.53
C ALA A 135 -3.55 -10.68 -10.09
N ALA A 136 -3.51 -9.61 -10.89
CA ALA A 136 -2.81 -8.39 -10.52
C ALA A 136 -3.43 -7.75 -9.26
N VAL A 137 -2.59 -7.15 -8.43
CA VAL A 137 -3.03 -6.49 -7.18
C VAL A 137 -2.53 -5.06 -7.17
N THR A 138 -3.40 -4.15 -6.77
CA THR A 138 -3.12 -2.72 -6.68
C THR A 138 -3.23 -2.26 -5.23
N GLY A 139 -2.23 -1.53 -4.76
CA GLY A 139 -2.22 -0.84 -3.47
C GLY A 139 -1.93 0.64 -3.67
N GLY A 140 -2.27 1.48 -2.71
CA GLY A 140 -2.04 2.91 -2.83
C GLY A 140 -1.89 3.61 -1.49
N THR A 141 -1.31 4.80 -1.53
CA THR A 141 -1.12 5.67 -0.37
C THR A 141 -1.35 7.13 -0.78
N THR A 142 -1.91 7.92 0.13
CA THR A 142 -2.11 9.36 -0.05
C THR A 142 -0.97 10.12 0.61
N VAL A 143 -0.42 11.11 -0.09
CA VAL A 143 0.52 12.07 0.48
C VAL A 143 0.02 13.49 0.19
N THR A 144 0.14 14.37 1.18
CA THR A 144 -0.17 15.79 1.00
C THR A 144 1.10 16.62 1.08
N ILE A 145 1.31 17.50 0.09
CA ILE A 145 2.36 18.50 0.10
C ILE A 145 1.73 19.82 0.53
N ALA A 146 2.22 20.42 1.62
CA ALA A 146 1.74 21.69 2.15
C ALA A 146 2.74 22.82 1.88
N ALA A 147 2.21 24.01 1.59
CA ALA A 147 3.03 25.22 1.55
C ALA A 147 3.39 25.67 2.98
N PRO A 148 4.55 26.32 3.19
CA PRO A 148 4.87 26.94 4.47
C PRO A 148 3.84 28.02 4.81
N ALA A 149 3.52 28.14 6.10
CA ALA A 149 2.67 29.23 6.57
C ALA A 149 3.42 30.57 6.42
N THR A 150 2.82 31.54 5.74
CA THR A 150 3.30 32.92 5.69
C THR A 150 2.63 33.75 6.79
N ALA A 151 3.42 34.22 7.75
CA ALA A 151 2.97 35.19 8.74
C ALA A 151 3.23 36.61 8.22
N ALA A 152 2.17 37.35 7.91
CA ALA A 152 2.26 38.77 7.56
C ALA A 152 1.37 39.59 8.51
N PHE A 153 1.90 40.74 8.94
CA PHE A 153 1.13 41.74 9.68
C PHE A 153 1.41 43.11 9.06
N SER A 154 0.43 43.99 9.11
CA SER A 154 0.53 45.37 8.66
C SER A 154 0.03 46.31 9.73
N TYR A 155 0.65 47.47 9.84
CA TYR A 155 0.10 48.61 10.57
C TYR A 155 -0.58 49.56 9.56
N PRO A 156 -1.73 50.16 9.90
CA PRO A 156 -2.33 51.18 9.06
C PRO A 156 -1.36 52.35 8.88
N ALA A 157 -1.18 52.80 7.63
CA ALA A 157 -0.33 53.95 7.32
C ALA A 157 -1.04 55.24 7.75
N ALA A 158 -0.65 55.78 8.90
CA ALA A 158 -1.02 57.12 9.37
C ALA A 158 0.25 57.92 9.70
N PRO A 159 0.22 59.26 9.67
CA PRO A 159 1.35 60.07 10.12
C PRO A 159 1.50 59.88 11.64
N ASN A 160 2.48 59.08 12.04
CA ASN A 160 2.76 58.78 13.44
C ASN A 160 3.44 59.99 14.12
N CYS A 161 2.70 61.07 14.33
CA CYS A 161 3.18 62.23 15.09
C CYS A 161 3.17 61.90 16.60
N THR A 162 4.23 62.27 17.32
CA THR A 162 4.45 62.02 18.76
C THR A 162 3.38 62.63 19.69
N SER A 163 2.49 63.48 19.17
CA SER A 163 1.35 64.08 19.87
C SER A 163 0.05 63.29 19.74
N THR A 164 0.04 62.17 19.00
CA THR A 164 -1.17 61.37 18.76
C THR A 164 -1.34 60.32 19.84
N SER A 165 -2.29 60.52 20.77
CA SER A 165 -2.66 59.52 21.76
C SER A 165 -3.63 58.51 21.14
N GLY A 166 -3.09 57.47 20.50
CA GLY A 166 -3.88 56.38 19.93
C GLY A 166 -3.09 55.08 19.91
N THR A 167 -3.71 53.98 20.35
CA THR A 167 -3.10 52.64 20.30
C THR A 167 -3.14 52.13 18.86
N VAL A 168 -1.98 52.01 18.23
CA VAL A 168 -1.86 51.33 16.93
C VAL A 168 -1.86 49.82 17.15
N SER A 169 -2.83 49.13 16.56
CA SER A 169 -2.92 47.67 16.62
C SER A 169 -2.48 47.05 15.29
N PRO A 170 -1.62 46.03 15.28
CA PRO A 170 -1.27 45.34 14.05
C PRO A 170 -2.48 44.58 13.52
N THR A 171 -2.71 44.67 12.21
CA THR A 171 -3.67 43.81 11.51
C THR A 171 -2.90 42.61 10.96
N LEU A 172 -3.26 41.40 11.39
CA LEU A 172 -2.74 40.16 10.83
C LEU A 172 -3.38 39.93 9.46
N ALA A 173 -2.56 39.66 8.45
CA ALA A 173 -3.07 39.21 7.17
C ALA A 173 -3.71 37.82 7.34
N THR A 174 -4.83 37.57 6.69
CA THR A 174 -5.57 36.31 6.76
C THR A 174 -4.77 35.16 6.15
N GLY A 175 -4.00 34.45 6.98
CA GLY A 175 -3.45 33.12 6.71
C GLY A 175 -4.33 32.01 7.30
N PRO A 176 -4.15 30.73 6.91
CA PRO A 176 -5.12 29.65 7.13
C PRO A 176 -5.12 29.05 8.55
N GLN A 177 -4.78 29.81 9.59
CA GLN A 177 -4.86 29.32 10.97
C GLN A 177 -5.48 30.37 11.90
N ARG A 178 -6.65 30.01 12.44
CA ARG A 178 -7.42 30.75 13.45
C ARG A 178 -6.52 31.07 14.65
N ALA A 179 -6.18 32.34 14.81
CA ALA A 179 -5.49 32.83 15.99
C ALA A 179 -6.45 32.85 17.20
N ARG A 180 -6.34 31.86 18.08
CA ARG A 180 -6.84 31.95 19.46
C ARG A 180 -5.78 32.71 20.27
N LEU A 181 -5.87 34.05 20.30
CA LEU A 181 -5.03 34.86 21.16
C LEU A 181 -5.43 34.63 22.63
N LEU A 182 -4.57 33.97 23.41
CA LEU A 182 -4.52 34.20 24.86
C LEU A 182 -3.99 35.63 25.06
N ARG A 183 -4.84 36.50 25.60
CA ARG A 183 -4.41 37.78 26.17
C ARG A 183 -3.45 37.47 27.33
N GLN A 184 -2.19 37.89 27.23
CA GLN A 184 -1.35 38.12 28.42
C GLN A 184 -1.44 39.61 28.77
N PRO A 185 -1.93 39.98 29.96
CA PRO A 185 -1.83 41.34 30.46
C PRO A 185 -0.41 41.61 30.97
N VAL A 186 -0.08 42.90 30.94
CA VAL A 186 1.17 43.58 31.32
C VAL A 186 1.67 43.20 32.72
#